data_AF-A0A5J5D283-F1
#
_entry.id   AF-A0A5J5D283-F1
#
_cell.length_a   1.000
_cell.length_b   1.000
_cell.length_c   1.000
_cell.angle_alpha   90.00
_cell.angle_beta   90.00
_cell.angle_gamma   90.00
#
_symmetry.space_group_name_H-M   'P 1'
#
loop_
_entity.id
_entity.type
_entity.pdbx_description
1 polymer ?
#
loop_
_entity_poly.entity_id
_entity_poly.type
_entity_poly.pdbx_seq_one_letter_code
_entity_poly.pdbx_strand_id
1 'polypeptide(L)'
;MSVKHASVHAKWIIGRVIGTKMYKTAKVRVTRLVLDPYLLKYYNKRKTYFAHDPLQQCTVGDIVLLKALTEARSKHVKHELSDIVYKVGRTATAAAAVSNNLQLVAAFKGKMATRILQRVGKGLKQTKNGLQTKGQVTVVVRSLSAFREDSWFKSLFVRKVDPRKDAHSHLLAKKEDNNLYKIQFHNVKPECLDAYNELCAGVLPSIHADPEYSCELVGTWNTWYGEQDQAVHLWRYRGGYPALTEVMNKLRQNKEFTDFRKERGKMLLSRRNQLLLEFSFWNEPVPRPGPNIYELRSYQLRPGTMIEWGNYWARAIEFRQENQEAVGGFFSQIGSLYTVHHLWAYKDLQSRENTRNSAWQREGWDEVVYYTVPLIQHMESRIMIPMKNSPLM
;
A
#
# COMPACT_ATOMS: atom_id res chain seq x y z
N MET A 1 -50.32 -26.96 -1.36
CA MET A 1 -48.91 -27.24 -1.77
C MET A 1 -47.97 -26.50 -0.82
N SER A 2 -47.02 -27.19 -0.20
CA SER A 2 -46.07 -26.57 0.76
C SER A 2 -45.09 -25.65 0.02
N VAL A 3 -45.11 -24.36 0.33
CA VAL A 3 -44.21 -23.35 -0.24
C VAL A 3 -42.82 -23.53 0.35
N LYS A 4 -41.86 -24.00 -0.47
CA LYS A 4 -40.46 -24.19 -0.04
C LYS A 4 -39.71 -22.86 -0.09
N HIS A 5 -39.73 -22.12 1.01
CA HIS A 5 -38.92 -20.90 1.15
C HIS A 5 -37.43 -21.18 0.95
N ALA A 6 -36.77 -20.35 0.13
CA ALA A 6 -35.34 -20.46 -0.10
C ALA A 6 -34.54 -19.99 1.14
N SER A 7 -34.07 -20.92 1.97
CA SER A 7 -33.09 -20.60 3.01
C SER A 7 -31.74 -20.22 2.37
N VAL A 8 -31.35 -18.97 2.54
CA VAL A 8 -30.07 -18.41 2.06
C VAL A 8 -29.35 -17.66 3.18
N HIS A 9 -28.02 -17.78 3.21
CA HIS A 9 -27.19 -17.09 4.21
C HIS A 9 -27.06 -15.57 3.98
N ALA A 10 -27.30 -15.08 2.76
CA ALA A 10 -27.17 -13.66 2.44
C ALA A 10 -28.23 -13.25 1.41
N LYS A 11 -28.99 -12.20 1.77
CA LYS A 11 -30.09 -11.64 0.97
C LYS A 11 -29.61 -10.81 -0.21
N TRP A 12 -28.48 -10.13 -0.06
CA TRP A 12 -27.86 -9.29 -1.09
C TRP A 12 -26.38 -9.62 -1.17
N ILE A 13 -25.87 -9.85 -2.37
CA ILE A 13 -24.49 -10.28 -2.58
C ILE A 13 -23.93 -9.64 -3.84
N ILE A 14 -22.74 -9.06 -3.75
CA ILE A 14 -21.99 -8.56 -4.91
C ILE A 14 -20.93 -9.59 -5.32
N GLY A 15 -20.77 -9.81 -6.62
CA GLY A 15 -19.78 -10.75 -7.13
C GLY A 15 -19.43 -10.51 -8.59
N ARG A 16 -18.42 -11.23 -9.06
CA ARG A 16 -17.94 -11.17 -10.45
C ARG A 16 -18.51 -12.32 -11.25
N VAL A 17 -19.06 -12.05 -12.43
CA VAL A 17 -19.53 -13.09 -13.36
C VAL A 17 -18.32 -13.86 -13.89
N ILE A 18 -18.33 -15.18 -13.71
CA ILE A 18 -17.27 -16.09 -14.15
C ILE A 18 -17.72 -17.05 -15.25
N GLY A 19 -19.01 -17.06 -15.60
CA GLY A 19 -19.53 -17.88 -16.68
C GLY A 19 -20.99 -17.62 -16.98
N THR A 20 -21.34 -17.65 -18.27
CA THR A 20 -22.70 -17.39 -18.78
C THR A 20 -23.19 -18.52 -19.70
N LYS A 21 -22.48 -19.67 -19.72
CA LYS A 21 -22.78 -20.81 -20.59
C LYS A 21 -24.15 -21.48 -20.31
N MET A 22 -24.76 -21.20 -19.16
CA MET A 22 -26.04 -21.81 -18.77
C MET A 22 -27.20 -20.92 -19.21
N TYR A 23 -28.24 -21.52 -19.81
CA TYR A 23 -29.41 -20.78 -20.27
C TYR A 23 -30.06 -20.00 -19.10
N LYS A 24 -30.24 -18.69 -19.30
CA LYS A 24 -30.83 -17.75 -18.33
C LYS A 24 -30.22 -17.82 -16.92
N THR A 25 -28.95 -18.19 -16.81
CA THR A 25 -28.27 -18.37 -15.52
C THR A 25 -26.83 -17.88 -15.59
N ALA A 26 -26.47 -16.93 -14.73
CA ALA A 26 -25.11 -16.45 -14.57
C ALA A 26 -24.41 -17.17 -13.41
N LYS A 27 -23.18 -17.64 -13.66
CA LYS A 27 -22.30 -18.19 -12.62
C LYS A 27 -21.47 -17.04 -12.05
N VAL A 28 -21.69 -16.71 -10.79
CA VAL A 28 -21.09 -15.55 -10.11
C VAL A 28 -20.18 -15.99 -8.98
N ARG A 29 -18.94 -15.48 -8.97
CA ARG A 29 -17.98 -15.70 -7.90
C ARG A 29 -18.01 -14.55 -6.91
N VAL A 30 -18.28 -14.88 -5.66
CA VAL A 30 -18.32 -13.94 -4.54
C VAL A 30 -17.11 -14.20 -3.66
N THR A 31 -16.36 -13.16 -3.34
CA THR A 31 -15.23 -13.21 -2.40
C THR A 31 -15.69 -12.64 -1.07
N ARG A 32 -15.54 -13.40 0.01
CA ARG A 32 -15.77 -12.91 1.38
C ARG A 32 -14.50 -13.02 2.20
N LEU A 33 -14.29 -12.07 3.11
CA LEU A 33 -13.24 -12.16 4.11
C LEU A 33 -13.72 -13.05 5.25
N VAL A 34 -12.92 -14.04 5.62
CA VAL A 34 -13.15 -14.93 6.77
C VAL A 34 -11.95 -14.80 7.70
N LEU A 35 -12.22 -14.49 8.96
CA LEU A 35 -11.19 -14.45 10.00
C LEU A 35 -10.77 -15.88 10.32
N ASP A 36 -9.47 -16.15 10.24
CA ASP A 36 -8.88 -17.32 10.85
C ASP A 36 -8.71 -17.06 12.35
N PRO A 37 -9.38 -17.83 13.24
CA PRO A 37 -9.36 -17.55 14.68
C PRO A 37 -8.03 -17.90 15.34
N TYR A 38 -7.18 -18.71 14.71
CA TYR A 38 -5.86 -19.07 15.24
C TYR A 38 -4.81 -18.04 14.83
N LEU A 39 -4.81 -17.65 13.55
CA LEU A 39 -3.84 -16.69 13.00
C LEU A 39 -4.26 -15.23 13.17
N LEU A 40 -5.48 -14.97 13.65
CA LEU A 40 -6.10 -13.64 13.79
C LEU A 40 -6.00 -12.78 12.52
N LYS A 41 -6.05 -13.44 11.35
CA LYS A 41 -5.90 -12.80 10.03
C LYS A 41 -7.08 -13.12 9.13
N TYR A 42 -7.53 -12.14 8.36
CA TYR A 42 -8.60 -12.33 7.39
C TYR A 42 -8.06 -12.91 6.08
N TYR A 43 -8.74 -13.93 5.56
CA TYR A 43 -8.43 -14.56 4.29
C TYR A 43 -9.61 -14.51 3.33
N ASN A 44 -9.30 -14.40 2.04
CA ASN A 44 -10.30 -14.43 0.98
C ASN A 44 -10.84 -15.85 0.80
N LYS A 45 -12.10 -16.07 1.19
CA LYS A 45 -12.84 -17.30 0.88
C LYS A 45 -13.79 -17.02 -0.28
N ARG A 46 -13.62 -17.74 -1.38
CA ARG A 46 -14.45 -17.60 -2.59
C ARG A 46 -15.62 -18.59 -2.52
N LYS A 47 -16.81 -18.16 -2.93
CA LYS A 47 -17.99 -19.01 -3.09
C LYS A 47 -18.66 -18.69 -4.41
N THR A 48 -19.09 -19.74 -5.11
CA THR A 48 -19.82 -19.60 -6.38
C THR A 48 -21.32 -19.63 -6.11
N TYR A 49 -22.04 -18.71 -6.75
CA TYR A 49 -23.49 -18.63 -6.77
C TYR A 49 -23.98 -18.76 -8.20
N PHE A 50 -25.16 -19.35 -8.37
CA PHE A 50 -25.87 -19.34 -9.65
C PHE A 50 -27.04 -18.40 -9.51
N ALA A 51 -27.03 -17.35 -10.34
CA ALA A 51 -28.04 -16.31 -10.35
C ALA A 51 -28.92 -16.47 -11.59
N HIS A 52 -30.22 -16.32 -11.42
CA HIS A 52 -31.13 -16.23 -12.55
C HIS A 52 -30.92 -14.90 -13.28
N ASP A 53 -30.63 -14.99 -14.57
CA ASP A 53 -30.47 -13.85 -15.48
C ASP A 53 -31.45 -14.04 -16.65
N PRO A 54 -32.70 -13.56 -16.53
CA PRO A 54 -33.75 -13.86 -17.51
C PRO A 54 -33.46 -13.25 -18.90
N LEU A 55 -32.75 -12.12 -18.94
CA LEU A 55 -32.44 -11.35 -20.15
C LEU A 55 -31.06 -11.70 -20.74
N GLN A 56 -30.28 -12.55 -20.07
CA GLN A 56 -28.91 -12.93 -20.48
C GLN A 56 -27.99 -11.72 -20.70
N GLN A 57 -28.18 -10.69 -19.87
CA GLN A 57 -27.47 -9.43 -19.99
C GLN A 57 -26.05 -9.47 -19.39
N CYS A 58 -25.71 -10.51 -18.62
CA CYS A 58 -24.39 -10.67 -18.03
C CYS A 58 -23.32 -11.07 -19.07
N THR A 59 -22.12 -10.50 -18.93
CA THR A 59 -20.91 -10.90 -19.65
C THR A 59 -19.87 -11.38 -18.64
N VAL A 60 -19.01 -12.31 -19.03
CA VAL A 60 -17.92 -12.79 -18.17
C VAL A 60 -17.01 -11.61 -17.82
N GLY A 61 -16.86 -11.34 -16.53
CA GLY A 61 -16.09 -10.21 -16.02
C GLY A 61 -16.93 -9.16 -15.29
N ASP A 62 -18.23 -9.04 -15.58
CA ASP A 62 -19.12 -8.04 -14.97
C ASP A 62 -19.15 -8.14 -13.44
N ILE A 63 -19.26 -6.99 -12.77
CA ILE A 63 -19.58 -6.94 -11.33
C ILE A 63 -21.08 -6.75 -11.20
N VAL A 64 -21.73 -7.72 -10.53
CA VAL A 64 -23.18 -7.81 -10.45
C VAL A 64 -23.66 -7.85 -9.00
N LEU A 65 -24.80 -7.23 -8.76
CA LEU A 65 -25.54 -7.31 -7.51
C LEU A 65 -26.62 -8.39 -7.63
N LEU A 66 -26.59 -9.35 -6.73
CA LEU A 66 -27.53 -10.45 -6.65
C LEU A 66 -28.48 -10.26 -5.47
N LYS A 67 -29.76 -10.56 -5.70
CA LYS A 67 -30.80 -10.59 -4.68
C LYS A 67 -31.26 -12.02 -4.46
N ALA A 68 -31.51 -12.39 -3.21
CA ALA A 68 -32.08 -13.70 -2.90
C ALA A 68 -33.53 -13.78 -3.35
N LEU A 69 -33.88 -14.89 -3.99
CA LEU A 69 -35.26 -15.21 -4.34
C LEU A 69 -36.04 -15.64 -3.08
N THR A 70 -37.33 -15.32 -3.03
CA THR A 70 -38.26 -15.82 -2.01
C THR A 70 -38.49 -17.33 -2.18
N GLU A 71 -38.54 -17.79 -3.43
CA GLU A 71 -38.68 -19.19 -3.84
C GLU A 71 -37.53 -19.60 -4.76
N ALA A 72 -36.87 -20.72 -4.45
CA ALA A 72 -35.73 -21.18 -5.24
C ALA A 72 -36.21 -21.70 -6.61
N ARG A 73 -35.67 -21.16 -7.70
CA ARG A 73 -35.99 -21.61 -9.06
C ARG A 73 -35.45 -23.00 -9.37
N SER A 74 -34.37 -23.41 -8.72
CA SER A 74 -33.80 -24.76 -8.83
C SER A 74 -32.98 -25.11 -7.58
N LYS A 75 -32.44 -26.33 -7.54
CA LYS A 75 -31.53 -26.79 -6.46
C LYS A 75 -30.37 -25.81 -6.21
N HIS A 76 -29.85 -25.19 -7.28
CA HIS A 76 -28.65 -24.35 -7.22
C HIS A 76 -28.92 -22.85 -7.47
N VAL A 77 -30.06 -22.49 -8.06
CA VAL A 77 -30.42 -21.10 -8.38
C VAL A 77 -31.36 -20.55 -7.30
N LYS A 78 -30.76 -19.86 -6.32
CA LYS A 78 -31.45 -19.24 -5.17
C LYS A 78 -31.38 -17.71 -5.18
N HIS A 79 -30.70 -17.16 -6.18
CA HIS A 79 -30.48 -15.72 -6.33
C HIS A 79 -30.90 -15.31 -7.74
N GLU A 80 -31.29 -14.06 -7.89
CA GLU A 80 -31.56 -13.40 -9.17
C GLU A 80 -30.61 -12.23 -9.36
N LEU A 81 -30.32 -11.92 -10.61
CA LEU A 81 -29.61 -10.72 -10.99
C LEU A 81 -30.50 -9.51 -10.70
N SER A 82 -30.05 -8.64 -9.79
CA SER A 82 -30.75 -7.40 -9.49
C SER A 82 -30.21 -6.25 -10.33
N ASP A 83 -28.89 -6.13 -10.45
CA ASP A 83 -28.25 -5.03 -11.17
C ASP A 83 -26.83 -5.38 -11.64
N ILE A 84 -26.37 -4.75 -12.72
CA ILE A 84 -24.98 -4.81 -13.20
C ILE A 84 -24.28 -3.53 -12.72
N VAL A 85 -23.56 -3.65 -11.60
CA VAL A 85 -22.85 -2.55 -10.95
C VAL A 85 -21.70 -2.04 -11.83
N TYR A 86 -21.01 -2.94 -12.53
CA TYR A 86 -19.95 -2.58 -13.47
C TYR A 86 -19.97 -3.52 -14.67
N LYS A 87 -20.15 -2.93 -15.86
CA LYS A 87 -20.16 -3.64 -17.13
C LYS A 87 -18.75 -3.66 -17.73
N VAL A 88 -18.21 -4.85 -17.96
CA VAL A 88 -16.91 -4.98 -18.63
C VAL A 88 -17.07 -4.61 -20.11
N GLY A 89 -16.18 -3.74 -20.61
CA GLY A 89 -16.16 -3.29 -22.01
C GLY A 89 -16.90 -1.99 -22.31
N ARG A 90 -17.55 -1.35 -21.33
CA ARG A 90 -18.00 0.05 -21.46
C ARG A 90 -16.95 0.98 -20.85
N THR A 91 -16.36 1.86 -21.66
CA THR A 91 -15.64 3.03 -21.18
C THR A 91 -16.64 3.93 -20.44
N ALA A 92 -16.49 4.08 -19.13
CA ALA A 92 -17.39 4.94 -18.37
C ALA A 92 -17.11 6.41 -18.75
N THR A 93 -18.10 7.11 -19.30
CA THR A 93 -18.11 8.58 -19.30
C THR A 93 -18.10 9.07 -17.86
N ALA A 94 -17.07 9.85 -17.50
CA ALA A 94 -16.64 10.16 -16.13
C ALA A 94 -17.71 10.80 -15.20
N ALA A 95 -18.85 11.26 -15.71
CA ALA A 95 -19.85 12.00 -14.92
C ALA A 95 -20.70 11.12 -13.98
N ALA A 96 -20.93 9.84 -14.28
CA ALA A 96 -21.85 8.99 -13.50
C ALA A 96 -21.18 8.27 -12.30
N ALA A 97 -19.85 8.12 -12.31
CA ALA A 97 -19.12 7.33 -11.32
C ALA A 97 -18.89 8.05 -9.98
N VAL A 98 -18.92 9.38 -9.96
CA VAL A 98 -18.65 10.18 -8.77
C VAL A 98 -19.86 10.26 -7.84
N SER A 99 -21.07 10.40 -8.38
CA SER A 99 -22.30 10.53 -7.59
C SER A 99 -22.68 9.24 -6.86
N ASN A 100 -22.53 8.07 -7.51
CA ASN A 100 -22.93 6.79 -6.92
C ASN A 100 -21.98 6.28 -5.82
N ASN A 101 -20.69 6.62 -5.87
CA ASN A 101 -19.73 6.19 -4.83
C ASN A 101 -19.91 6.94 -3.51
N LEU A 102 -20.31 8.22 -3.53
CA LEU A 102 -20.57 9.01 -2.32
C LEU A 102 -21.82 8.51 -1.56
N GLN A 103 -22.89 8.14 -2.27
CA GLN A 103 -24.10 7.59 -1.64
C GLN A 103 -23.88 6.19 -1.06
N LEU A 104 -23.07 5.33 -1.70
CA LEU A 104 -22.79 3.98 -1.22
C LEU A 104 -21.91 3.98 0.04
N VAL A 105 -20.91 4.88 0.11
CA VAL A 105 -20.03 5.03 1.27
C VAL A 105 -20.76 5.66 2.47
N ALA A 106 -21.66 6.62 2.22
CA ALA A 106 -22.51 7.20 3.26
C ALA A 106 -23.47 6.16 3.87
N ALA A 107 -24.08 5.30 3.03
CA ALA A 107 -24.95 4.22 3.48
C ALA A 107 -24.21 3.11 4.27
N PHE A 108 -22.92 2.90 4.01
CA PHE A 108 -22.09 1.93 4.73
C PHE A 108 -21.60 2.45 6.10
N LYS A 109 -21.24 3.74 6.20
CA LYS A 109 -20.81 4.36 7.47
C LYS A 109 -21.98 4.48 8.46
N GLY A 110 -23.18 4.84 8.00
CA GLY A 110 -24.37 4.96 8.86
C GLY A 110 -24.82 3.65 9.52
N LYS A 111 -24.67 2.51 8.85
CA LYS A 111 -25.11 1.19 9.36
C LYS A 111 -24.08 0.51 10.28
N MET A 112 -22.81 0.91 10.23
CA MET A 112 -21.77 0.36 11.10
C MET A 112 -21.82 0.98 12.51
N ALA A 113 -22.15 2.28 12.61
CA ALA A 113 -22.34 2.98 13.88
C ALA A 113 -23.51 2.41 14.73
N THR A 114 -24.61 2.02 14.09
CA THR A 114 -25.79 1.45 14.78
C THR A 114 -25.51 0.06 15.37
N ARG A 115 -24.56 -0.68 14.81
CA ARG A 115 -24.23 -2.06 15.21
C ARG A 115 -23.27 -2.14 16.40
N ILE A 116 -22.47 -1.09 16.63
CA ILE A 116 -21.56 -1.00 17.77
C ILE A 116 -22.33 -0.65 19.05
N LEU A 117 -23.35 0.21 18.97
CA LEU A 117 -24.20 0.57 20.11
C LEU A 117 -25.07 -0.59 20.63
N GLN A 118 -25.49 -1.53 19.78
CA GLN A 118 -26.30 -2.68 20.22
C GLN A 118 -25.49 -3.82 20.87
N ARG A 119 -24.16 -3.83 20.74
CA ARG A 119 -23.31 -4.91 21.28
C ARG A 119 -22.81 -4.68 22.71
N VAL A 120 -22.91 -3.46 23.23
CA VAL A 120 -22.53 -3.14 24.62
C VAL A 120 -23.65 -3.51 25.62
N GLY A 121 -24.90 -3.64 25.17
CA GLY A 121 -26.06 -3.87 26.06
C GLY A 121 -26.43 -5.31 26.42
N LYS A 122 -25.73 -6.34 25.92
CA LYS A 122 -26.10 -7.76 26.15
C LYS A 122 -24.93 -8.67 26.55
N GLY A 123 -24.16 -8.23 27.54
CA GLY A 123 -23.12 -9.05 28.14
C GLY A 123 -23.20 -9.02 29.66
N LEU A 124 -24.20 -9.66 30.26
CA LEU A 124 -24.24 -10.02 31.68
C LEU A 124 -25.27 -11.15 31.91
N LYS A 125 -24.86 -12.15 32.72
CA LYS A 125 -25.50 -13.43 33.13
C LYS A 125 -25.26 -14.65 32.23
N GLN A 126 -25.03 -15.86 32.72
CA GLN A 126 -24.43 -16.40 33.95
C GLN A 126 -24.19 -17.90 33.66
N THR A 127 -23.24 -18.52 34.34
CA THR A 127 -22.81 -19.93 34.23
C THR A 127 -23.75 -20.94 34.90
N LYS A 128 -23.85 -22.18 34.37
CA LYS A 128 -23.55 -23.48 35.07
C LYS A 128 -24.19 -24.75 34.43
N ASN A 129 -23.38 -25.82 34.46
CA ASN A 129 -23.62 -27.27 34.63
C ASN A 129 -24.27 -28.19 33.57
N GLY A 130 -23.68 -29.40 33.41
CA GLY A 130 -24.36 -30.62 32.91
C GLY A 130 -23.42 -31.69 32.30
N LEU A 131 -23.53 -32.95 32.75
CA LEU A 131 -22.62 -34.10 32.60
C LEU A 131 -22.77 -34.98 31.32
N GLN A 132 -21.69 -35.75 31.02
CA GLN A 132 -21.51 -37.13 30.45
C GLN A 132 -22.41 -37.65 29.30
N THR A 133 -21.86 -38.34 28.28
CA THR A 133 -21.56 -39.80 28.32
C THR A 133 -20.72 -40.28 27.10
N LYS A 134 -20.08 -41.46 27.27
CA LYS A 134 -19.14 -42.16 26.37
C LYS A 134 -19.78 -42.83 25.14
N GLY A 135 -18.98 -42.97 24.07
CA GLY A 135 -19.17 -43.97 23.02
C GLY A 135 -17.95 -44.07 22.10
N GLN A 136 -17.22 -45.19 22.15
CA GLN A 136 -16.19 -45.59 21.18
C GLN A 136 -16.84 -46.50 20.12
N VAL A 137 -16.61 -46.27 18.82
CA VAL A 137 -16.51 -47.34 17.81
C VAL A 137 -15.57 -46.91 16.66
N THR A 138 -14.66 -47.82 16.34
CA THR A 138 -13.64 -47.90 15.29
C THR A 138 -14.20 -47.80 13.86
N VAL A 139 -13.46 -47.17 12.92
CA VAL A 139 -13.67 -47.37 11.47
C VAL A 139 -12.34 -47.64 10.76
N VAL A 140 -12.42 -48.68 9.94
CA VAL A 140 -11.41 -49.44 9.19
C VAL A 140 -10.75 -48.63 8.07
N VAL A 141 -9.45 -48.82 7.90
CA VAL A 141 -8.67 -48.40 6.73
C VAL A 141 -8.91 -49.41 5.60
N ARG A 142 -9.41 -48.95 4.45
CA ARG A 142 -9.30 -49.68 3.17
C ARG A 142 -8.71 -48.76 2.11
N SER A 143 -7.51 -49.13 1.68
CA SER A 143 -6.88 -48.68 0.44
C SER A 143 -7.57 -49.39 -0.73
N LEU A 144 -7.94 -48.64 -1.76
CA LEU A 144 -8.11 -49.17 -3.12
C LEU A 144 -7.43 -48.22 -4.10
N SER A 145 -6.58 -48.84 -4.91
CA SER A 145 -5.68 -48.28 -5.88
C SER A 145 -6.36 -47.92 -7.20
N ALA A 146 -5.84 -46.84 -7.81
CA ALA A 146 -5.61 -46.63 -9.23
C ALA A 146 -6.82 -46.61 -10.19
N PHE A 147 -7.24 -45.40 -10.54
CA PHE A 147 -7.47 -45.05 -11.94
C PHE A 147 -6.65 -43.80 -12.29
N ARG A 148 -5.94 -43.91 -13.40
CA ARG A 148 -4.93 -43.00 -13.93
C ARG A 148 -5.62 -41.98 -14.84
N GLU A 149 -5.65 -40.72 -14.43
CA GLU A 149 -5.85 -39.59 -15.35
C GLU A 149 -4.73 -38.57 -15.09
N ASP A 150 -3.83 -38.49 -16.07
CA ASP A 150 -2.74 -37.54 -16.12
C ASP A 150 -3.25 -36.11 -16.35
N SER A 151 -2.47 -35.14 -15.84
CA SER A 151 -2.26 -33.83 -16.48
C SER A 151 -3.10 -32.59 -16.11
N TRP A 152 -3.57 -32.41 -14.86
CA TRP A 152 -4.02 -31.05 -14.42
C TRP A 152 -3.63 -30.61 -13.01
N PHE A 153 -3.19 -31.52 -12.13
CA PHE A 153 -2.90 -31.20 -10.72
C PHE A 153 -1.48 -30.66 -10.44
N LYS A 154 -0.62 -30.46 -11.45
CA LYS A 154 0.74 -29.89 -11.24
C LYS A 154 0.75 -28.37 -10.98
N SER A 155 -0.38 -27.67 -11.14
CA SER A 155 -0.46 -26.20 -10.93
C SER A 155 -0.83 -25.75 -9.50
N LEU A 156 -1.08 -26.69 -8.56
CA LEU A 156 -1.46 -26.35 -7.18
C LEU A 156 -0.36 -26.56 -6.14
N PHE A 157 0.84 -26.93 -6.57
CA PHE A 157 2.01 -26.72 -5.73
C PHE A 157 2.33 -25.23 -5.76
N VAL A 158 2.24 -24.61 -4.59
CA VAL A 158 2.99 -23.40 -4.22
C VAL A 158 4.25 -23.40 -5.07
N ARG A 159 4.37 -22.42 -5.98
CA ARG A 159 5.61 -22.18 -6.73
C ARG A 159 6.70 -22.30 -5.67
N LYS A 160 7.49 -23.39 -5.70
CA LYS A 160 8.61 -23.55 -4.78
C LYS A 160 9.44 -22.32 -5.08
N VAL A 161 9.32 -21.31 -4.23
CA VAL A 161 10.23 -20.20 -4.22
C VAL A 161 11.48 -20.92 -3.76
N ASP A 162 12.38 -21.22 -4.69
CA ASP A 162 13.73 -21.62 -4.30
C ASP A 162 14.15 -20.65 -3.21
N PRO A 163 14.65 -21.14 -2.05
CA PRO A 163 15.08 -20.26 -0.98
C PRO A 163 16.07 -19.27 -1.59
N ARG A 164 15.60 -18.04 -1.81
CA ARG A 164 16.36 -17.00 -2.50
C ARG A 164 17.57 -16.74 -1.60
N LYS A 165 18.76 -17.09 -2.08
CA LYS A 165 20.00 -16.97 -1.31
C LYS A 165 20.48 -15.52 -1.19
N ASP A 166 19.90 -14.60 -1.97
CA ASP A 166 20.26 -13.18 -1.97
C ASP A 166 19.30 -12.32 -1.14
N ALA A 167 19.87 -11.35 -0.41
CA ALA A 167 19.10 -10.36 0.34
C ALA A 167 18.17 -9.56 -0.59
N HIS A 168 16.95 -9.25 -0.14
CA HIS A 168 15.94 -8.55 -0.96
C HIS A 168 16.43 -7.18 -1.48
N SER A 169 17.39 -6.55 -0.79
CA SER A 169 18.05 -5.32 -1.20
C SER A 169 18.94 -5.48 -2.43
N HIS A 170 19.58 -6.64 -2.62
CA HIS A 170 20.53 -6.86 -3.72
C HIS A 170 19.88 -6.86 -5.11
N LEU A 171 18.58 -7.13 -5.23
CA LEU A 171 17.89 -7.18 -6.52
C LEU A 171 17.31 -5.83 -6.95
N LEU A 172 17.05 -4.95 -5.98
CA LEU A 172 16.37 -3.66 -6.20
C LEU A 172 17.30 -2.47 -6.07
N ALA A 173 18.42 -2.60 -5.34
CA ALA A 173 19.34 -1.50 -5.10
C ALA A 173 20.26 -1.26 -6.31
N LYS A 174 20.56 0.02 -6.56
CA LYS A 174 21.68 0.42 -7.43
C LYS A 174 22.99 -0.04 -6.78
N LYS A 175 23.75 -0.91 -7.45
CA LYS A 175 24.97 -1.53 -6.89
C LYS A 175 26.26 -0.75 -7.15
N GLU A 176 26.28 0.03 -8.23
CA GLU A 176 27.52 0.60 -8.79
C GLU A 176 28.19 1.59 -7.83
N ASP A 177 27.41 2.31 -7.02
CA ASP A 177 27.93 3.41 -6.19
C ASP A 177 28.00 3.10 -4.68
N ASN A 178 27.50 1.95 -4.23
CA ASN A 178 27.36 1.60 -2.80
C ASN A 178 26.78 2.75 -1.94
N ASN A 179 25.83 3.51 -2.50
CA ASN A 179 25.24 4.65 -1.83
C ASN A 179 24.30 4.19 -0.71
N LEU A 180 24.57 4.67 0.51
CA LEU A 180 23.63 4.56 1.62
C LEU A 180 23.02 5.93 1.88
N TYR A 181 21.69 5.99 1.89
CA TYR A 181 20.97 7.22 2.19
C TYR A 181 20.46 7.20 3.62
N LYS A 182 20.40 8.37 4.25
CA LYS A 182 19.80 8.57 5.57
C LYS A 182 18.80 9.70 5.48
N ILE A 183 17.53 9.37 5.68
CA ILE A 183 16.47 10.39 5.80
C ILE A 183 16.20 10.64 7.29
N GLN A 184 16.03 11.90 7.65
CA GLN A 184 15.73 12.34 9.01
C GLN A 184 14.47 13.20 8.99
N PHE A 185 13.57 12.92 9.92
CA PHE A 185 12.36 13.69 10.18
C PHE A 185 12.50 14.28 11.57
N HIS A 186 12.48 15.60 11.66
CA HIS A 186 12.60 16.34 12.91
C HIS A 186 11.32 17.14 13.12
N ASN A 187 10.52 16.75 14.12
CA ASN A 187 9.35 17.54 14.53
C ASN A 187 9.84 18.59 15.50
N VAL A 188 9.79 19.84 15.06
CA VAL A 188 10.26 21.02 15.78
C VAL A 188 9.09 21.57 16.59
N LYS A 189 9.39 22.21 17.72
CA LYS A 189 8.41 23.03 18.42
C LYS A 189 8.01 24.20 17.51
N PRO A 190 6.72 24.49 17.30
CA PRO A 190 6.28 25.53 16.36
C PRO A 190 6.97 26.89 16.61
N GLU A 191 7.11 27.28 17.88
CA GLU A 191 7.76 28.53 18.30
C GLU A 191 9.28 28.58 18.06
N CYS A 192 9.90 27.45 17.71
CA CYS A 192 11.34 27.33 17.49
C CYS A 192 11.72 27.09 16.03
N LEU A 193 10.76 27.04 15.09
CA LEU A 193 11.05 26.61 13.71
C LEU A 193 12.10 27.50 13.03
N ASP A 194 12.01 28.81 13.16
CA ASP A 194 12.95 29.75 12.56
C ASP A 194 14.36 29.62 13.16
N ALA A 195 14.46 29.60 14.51
CA ALA A 195 15.73 29.40 15.20
C ALA A 195 16.37 28.03 14.86
N TYR A 196 15.55 26.99 14.71
CA TYR A 196 15.99 25.67 14.26
C TYR A 196 16.56 25.72 12.83
N ASN A 197 15.88 26.44 11.93
CA ASN A 197 16.28 26.60 10.54
C ASN A 197 17.61 27.36 10.43
N GLU A 198 17.78 28.45 11.17
CA GLU A 198 19.03 29.21 11.23
C GLU A 198 20.19 28.37 11.77
N LEU A 199 19.95 27.64 12.87
CA LEU A 199 20.94 26.75 13.46
C LEU A 199 21.37 25.65 12.48
N CYS A 200 20.43 25.03 11.77
CA CYS A 200 20.75 24.05 10.73
C CYS A 200 21.43 24.72 9.53
N ALA A 201 21.09 25.97 9.21
CA ALA A 201 21.64 26.67 8.07
C ALA A 201 23.14 26.94 8.22
N GLY A 202 23.61 27.17 9.44
CA GLY A 202 25.03 27.35 9.74
C GLY A 202 25.86 26.07 9.72
N VAL A 203 25.27 24.92 10.12
CA VAL A 203 26.05 23.69 10.41
C VAL A 203 25.94 22.61 9.33
N LEU A 204 24.77 22.43 8.70
CA LEU A 204 24.63 21.34 7.73
C LEU A 204 25.49 21.55 6.46
N PRO A 205 25.58 22.77 5.89
CA PRO A 205 26.48 23.01 4.75
C PRO A 205 27.95 22.85 5.09
N SER A 206 28.39 23.21 6.30
CA SER A 206 29.80 23.06 6.69
C SER A 206 30.20 21.58 6.74
N ILE A 207 29.34 20.72 7.31
CA ILE A 207 29.54 19.26 7.29
C ILE A 207 29.54 18.72 5.86
N HIS A 208 28.65 19.23 5.00
CA HIS A 208 28.57 18.80 3.60
C HIS A 208 29.80 19.18 2.77
N ALA A 209 30.38 20.36 3.03
CA ALA A 209 31.51 20.89 2.28
C ALA A 209 32.87 20.37 2.77
N ASP A 210 32.94 19.85 3.99
CA ASP A 210 34.17 19.37 4.62
C ASP A 210 34.59 17.99 4.05
N PRO A 211 35.73 17.90 3.35
CA PRO A 211 36.21 16.65 2.76
C PRO A 211 36.55 15.56 3.78
N GLU A 212 36.70 15.90 5.07
CA GLU A 212 36.95 14.92 6.13
C GLU A 212 35.74 14.00 6.36
N TYR A 213 34.53 14.49 6.05
CA TYR A 213 33.31 13.70 6.12
C TYR A 213 32.94 13.17 4.74
N SER A 214 32.97 11.85 4.59
CA SER A 214 32.48 11.14 3.40
C SER A 214 30.95 11.10 3.32
N CYS A 215 30.31 12.25 3.43
CA CYS A 215 28.87 12.40 3.31
C CYS A 215 28.45 13.67 2.56
N GLU A 216 27.30 13.59 1.91
CA GLU A 216 26.75 14.67 1.10
C GLU A 216 25.34 14.99 1.61
N LEU A 217 25.06 16.28 1.85
CA LEU A 217 23.70 16.72 2.08
C LEU A 217 22.98 16.72 0.72
N VAL A 218 22.01 15.84 0.55
CA VAL A 218 21.22 15.79 -0.68
C VAL A 218 20.20 16.92 -0.67
N GLY A 219 19.51 17.12 0.46
CA GLY A 219 18.61 18.26 0.60
C GLY A 219 18.04 18.40 1.99
N THR A 220 17.56 19.60 2.27
CA THR A 220 16.91 19.97 3.51
C THR A 220 15.67 20.78 3.21
N TRP A 221 14.54 20.39 3.80
CA TRP A 221 13.24 20.99 3.53
C TRP A 221 12.43 21.17 4.79
N ASN A 222 11.53 22.15 4.76
CA ASN A 222 10.44 22.27 5.72
C ASN A 222 9.13 21.79 5.10
N THR A 223 8.32 21.10 5.90
CA THR A 223 7.01 20.63 5.49
C THR A 223 6.03 21.80 5.41
N TRP A 224 5.42 21.98 4.24
CA TRP A 224 4.37 22.97 4.04
C TRP A 224 2.97 22.36 4.19
N TYR A 225 2.71 21.25 3.50
CA TYR A 225 1.48 20.46 3.64
C TYR A 225 1.80 19.04 4.09
N GLY A 226 1.14 18.59 5.16
CA GLY A 226 1.43 17.33 5.85
C GLY A 226 1.59 17.59 7.36
N GLU A 227 2.52 16.90 8.00
CA GLU A 227 2.94 17.23 9.37
C GLU A 227 3.66 18.58 9.40
N GLN A 228 2.99 19.62 9.87
CA GLN A 228 3.56 20.97 10.01
C GLN A 228 4.67 21.01 11.07
N ASP A 229 5.49 22.07 11.02
CA ASP A 229 6.65 22.25 11.92
C ASP A 229 7.66 21.10 11.86
N GLN A 230 7.73 20.41 10.73
CA GLN A 230 8.63 19.29 10.51
C GLN A 230 9.68 19.62 9.45
N ALA A 231 10.94 19.48 9.83
CA ALA A 231 12.08 19.53 8.92
C ALA A 231 12.49 18.12 8.46
N VAL A 232 12.78 17.98 7.17
CA VAL A 232 13.23 16.74 6.54
C VAL A 232 14.64 16.93 5.98
N HIS A 233 15.56 16.05 6.34
CA HIS A 233 16.96 16.08 5.90
C HIS A 233 17.31 14.77 5.22
N LEU A 234 17.88 14.83 4.02
CA LEU A 234 18.36 13.65 3.28
C LEU A 234 19.87 13.74 3.11
N TRP A 235 20.57 12.73 3.60
CA TRP A 235 22.03 12.59 3.48
C TRP A 235 22.39 11.38 2.66
N ARG A 236 23.49 11.47 1.90
CA ARG A 236 24.10 10.39 1.14
C ARG A 236 25.49 10.07 1.69
N TYR A 237 25.82 8.79 1.82
CA TYR A 237 27.12 8.30 2.25
C TYR A 237 27.66 7.37 1.16
N ARG A 238 28.68 7.83 0.42
CA ARG A 238 29.37 7.02 -0.58
C ARG A 238 30.28 6.04 0.13
N GLY A 239 30.20 4.75 -0.23
CA GLY A 239 30.89 3.68 0.52
C GLY A 239 30.06 3.07 1.65
N GLY A 240 28.75 3.36 1.71
CA GLY A 240 27.77 2.58 2.46
C GLY A 240 27.87 2.71 3.98
N TYR A 241 27.65 1.59 4.69
CA TYR A 241 27.67 1.52 6.15
C TYR A 241 29.05 1.89 6.78
N PRO A 242 30.20 1.48 6.22
CA PRO A 242 31.51 1.92 6.70
C PRO A 242 31.66 3.45 6.71
N ALA A 243 31.36 4.11 5.60
CA ALA A 243 31.44 5.57 5.48
C ALA A 243 30.52 6.27 6.49
N LEU A 244 29.26 5.81 6.61
CA LEU A 244 28.35 6.31 7.64
C LEU A 244 28.93 6.16 9.05
N THR A 245 29.52 5.00 9.36
CA THR A 245 30.05 4.72 10.70
C THR A 245 31.25 5.62 11.02
N GLU A 246 32.15 5.79 10.06
CA GLU A 246 33.31 6.67 10.17
C GLU A 246 32.88 8.12 10.40
N VAL A 247 32.01 8.67 9.54
CA VAL A 247 31.49 10.03 9.66
C VAL A 247 30.82 10.23 11.01
N MET A 248 29.98 9.29 11.45
CA MET A 248 29.29 9.41 12.74
C MET A 248 30.26 9.35 13.93
N ASN A 249 31.39 8.64 13.82
CA ASN A 249 32.42 8.60 14.86
C ASN A 249 33.21 9.91 14.92
N LYS A 250 33.63 10.46 13.78
CA LYS A 250 34.30 11.77 13.69
C LYS A 250 33.40 12.88 14.22
N LEU A 251 32.13 12.92 13.79
CA LEU A 251 31.15 13.91 14.27
C LEU A 251 30.90 13.84 15.77
N ARG A 252 31.04 12.68 16.43
CA ARG A 252 30.93 12.58 17.90
C ARG A 252 32.09 13.22 18.64
N GLN A 253 33.25 13.33 18.01
CA GLN A 253 34.44 13.97 18.58
C GLN A 253 34.48 15.46 18.27
N ASN A 254 33.75 15.91 17.24
CA ASN A 254 33.60 17.31 16.89
C ASN A 254 32.77 18.06 17.96
N LYS A 255 33.42 19.01 18.64
CA LYS A 255 32.80 19.84 19.69
C LYS A 255 31.68 20.72 19.15
N GLU A 256 31.90 21.39 18.01
CA GLU A 256 30.90 22.28 17.39
C GLU A 256 29.64 21.49 17.01
N PHE A 257 29.82 20.30 16.42
CA PHE A 257 28.69 19.43 16.10
C PHE A 257 27.95 18.96 17.35
N THR A 258 28.67 18.67 18.43
CA THR A 258 28.09 18.25 19.71
C THR A 258 27.26 19.38 20.34
N ASP A 259 27.77 20.60 20.34
CA ASP A 259 27.07 21.80 20.81
C ASP A 259 25.83 22.08 19.96
N PHE A 260 25.96 22.04 18.63
CA PHE A 260 24.85 22.10 17.68
C PHE A 260 23.76 21.06 18.02
N ARG A 261 24.16 19.82 18.29
CA ARG A 261 23.24 18.72 18.57
C ARG A 261 22.47 18.93 19.88
N LYS A 262 23.12 19.54 20.88
CA LYS A 262 22.56 19.92 22.17
C LYS A 262 21.56 21.05 22.04
N GLU A 263 21.92 22.14 21.36
CA GLU A 263 21.04 23.29 21.14
C GLU A 263 19.82 22.90 20.30
N ARG A 264 20.03 22.21 19.18
CA ARG A 264 18.93 21.66 18.36
C ARG A 264 18.02 20.76 19.19
N GLY A 265 18.56 20.01 20.14
CA GLY A 265 17.79 19.13 21.02
C GLY A 265 16.72 19.85 21.83
N LYS A 266 16.94 21.11 22.22
CA LYS A 266 15.99 21.91 23.01
C LYS A 266 14.76 22.34 22.20
N MET A 267 14.90 22.40 20.88
CA MET A 267 13.89 22.89 19.93
C MET A 267 12.99 21.79 19.39
N LEU A 268 13.23 20.51 19.73
CA LEU A 268 12.57 19.38 19.09
C LEU A 268 11.50 18.73 19.98
N LEU A 269 10.37 18.37 19.38
CA LEU A 269 9.33 17.53 19.97
C LEU A 269 9.67 16.05 19.80
N SER A 270 10.07 15.65 18.59
CA SER A 270 10.47 14.26 18.30
C SER A 270 11.39 14.19 17.10
N ARG A 271 12.08 13.05 16.94
CA ARG A 271 12.95 12.77 15.80
C ARG A 271 12.84 11.33 15.37
N ARG A 272 12.90 11.11 14.06
CA ARG A 272 13.01 9.78 13.44
C ARG A 272 14.08 9.81 12.36
N ASN A 273 14.82 8.72 12.21
CA ASN A 273 15.70 8.52 11.07
C ASN A 273 15.47 7.14 10.44
N GLN A 274 15.82 7.01 9.17
CA GLN A 274 15.83 5.74 8.47
C GLN A 274 17.07 5.66 7.59
N LEU A 275 17.61 4.46 7.44
CA LEU A 275 18.62 4.18 6.43
C LEU A 275 17.97 3.51 5.24
N LEU A 276 18.28 4.03 4.05
CA LEU A 276 17.61 3.70 2.81
C LEU A 276 18.64 3.29 1.76
N LEU A 277 18.20 2.45 0.83
CA LEU A 277 18.87 2.23 -0.45
C LEU A 277 18.03 2.83 -1.57
N GLU A 278 18.70 3.23 -2.63
CA GLU A 278 18.08 3.76 -3.85
C GLU A 278 17.70 2.63 -4.80
N PHE A 279 16.55 2.76 -5.47
CA PHE A 279 16.15 1.82 -6.51
C PHE A 279 17.04 1.94 -7.75
N SER A 280 17.45 0.81 -8.33
CA SER A 280 18.29 0.77 -9.52
C SER A 280 17.68 1.39 -10.77
N PHE A 281 16.35 1.50 -10.82
CA PHE A 281 15.59 2.07 -11.94
C PHE A 281 15.22 3.54 -11.73
N TRP A 282 15.72 4.18 -10.65
CA TRP A 282 15.44 5.60 -10.38
C TRP A 282 16.63 6.48 -10.76
N ASN A 283 16.35 7.77 -10.99
CA ASN A 283 17.38 8.78 -11.16
C ASN A 283 18.10 9.06 -9.83
N GLU A 284 19.40 9.36 -9.93
CA GLU A 284 20.10 9.96 -8.80
C GLU A 284 19.57 11.38 -8.52
N PRO A 285 19.44 11.76 -7.24
CA PRO A 285 19.12 13.14 -6.87
C PRO A 285 20.24 14.09 -7.31
N VAL A 286 19.94 14.99 -8.23
CA VAL A 286 20.84 16.05 -8.71
C VAL A 286 20.18 17.43 -8.56
N PRO A 287 20.96 18.50 -8.32
CA PRO A 287 20.45 19.88 -8.31
C PRO A 287 19.65 20.23 -9.55
N ARG A 288 18.65 21.10 -9.38
CA ARG A 288 17.70 21.47 -10.43
C ARG A 288 17.61 22.99 -10.60
N PRO A 289 17.29 23.49 -11.79
CA PRO A 289 17.08 24.91 -12.00
C PRO A 289 15.72 25.37 -11.43
N GLY A 290 15.68 26.62 -10.98
CA GLY A 290 14.46 27.32 -10.57
C GLY A 290 14.02 27.04 -9.13
N PRO A 291 13.08 27.81 -8.59
CA PRO A 291 12.46 27.48 -7.31
C PRO A 291 11.60 26.23 -7.50
N ASN A 292 11.90 25.17 -6.74
CA ASN A 292 11.13 23.93 -6.77
C ASN A 292 10.39 23.70 -5.43
N ILE A 293 9.16 23.21 -5.51
CA ILE A 293 8.51 22.53 -4.38
C ILE A 293 8.75 21.02 -4.51
N TYR A 294 8.89 20.35 -3.39
CA TYR A 294 9.18 18.92 -3.35
C TYR A 294 7.99 18.15 -2.77
N GLU A 295 7.67 17.00 -3.35
CA GLU A 295 6.69 16.07 -2.80
C GLU A 295 7.41 14.79 -2.34
N LEU A 296 7.40 14.52 -1.04
CA LEU A 296 7.85 13.24 -0.49
C LEU A 296 6.63 12.34 -0.27
N ARG A 297 6.52 11.28 -1.07
CA ARG A 297 5.47 10.25 -0.89
C ARG A 297 6.07 9.03 -0.23
N SER A 298 5.55 8.69 0.94
CA SER A 298 5.94 7.51 1.72
C SER A 298 4.88 6.43 1.58
N TYR A 299 5.26 5.20 1.24
CA TYR A 299 4.37 4.04 1.14
C TYR A 299 4.85 2.94 2.06
N GLN A 300 4.05 2.60 3.07
CA GLN A 300 4.26 1.40 3.86
C GLN A 300 3.61 0.22 3.15
N LEU A 301 4.44 -0.68 2.63
CA LEU A 301 4.02 -1.86 1.90
C LEU A 301 3.71 -3.01 2.85
N ARG A 302 2.90 -3.95 2.38
CA ARG A 302 2.68 -5.23 3.08
C ARG A 302 4.00 -5.99 3.16
N PRO A 303 4.32 -6.63 4.30
CA PRO A 303 5.51 -7.47 4.40
C PRO A 303 5.58 -8.51 3.28
N GLY A 304 6.74 -8.59 2.61
CA GLY A 304 7.00 -9.51 1.50
C GLY A 304 6.59 -9.01 0.10
N THR A 305 5.93 -7.86 -0.04
CA THR A 305 5.46 -7.36 -1.35
C THR A 305 6.38 -6.32 -2.00
N MET A 306 7.52 -6.00 -1.39
CA MET A 306 8.44 -4.94 -1.88
C MET A 306 8.98 -5.24 -3.28
N ILE A 307 9.36 -6.49 -3.57
CA ILE A 307 9.86 -6.88 -4.90
C ILE A 307 8.74 -6.83 -5.94
N GLU A 308 7.55 -7.33 -5.60
CA GLU A 308 6.39 -7.27 -6.50
C GLU A 308 6.05 -5.82 -6.84
N TRP A 309 5.97 -4.96 -5.82
CA TRP A 309 5.71 -3.54 -5.99
C TRP A 309 6.81 -2.84 -6.81
N GLY A 310 8.08 -3.14 -6.53
CA GLY A 310 9.23 -2.61 -7.25
C GLY A 310 9.21 -2.99 -8.74
N ASN A 311 8.84 -4.22 -9.08
CA ASN A 311 8.75 -4.68 -10.47
C ASN A 311 7.65 -3.96 -11.30
N TYR A 312 6.56 -3.55 -10.65
CA TYR A 312 5.57 -2.69 -11.32
C TYR A 312 6.11 -1.26 -11.48
N TRP A 313 6.77 -0.72 -10.45
CA TRP A 313 7.31 0.65 -10.50
C TRP A 313 8.51 0.82 -11.43
N ALA A 314 9.32 -0.22 -11.63
CA ALA A 314 10.42 -0.20 -12.59
C ALA A 314 9.95 0.10 -14.01
N ARG A 315 8.73 -0.32 -14.37
CA ARG A 315 8.09 0.02 -15.66
C ARG A 315 7.36 1.35 -15.60
N ALA A 316 6.75 1.65 -14.45
CA ALA A 316 5.91 2.84 -14.30
C ALA A 316 6.68 4.16 -14.23
N ILE A 317 7.94 4.11 -13.78
CA ILE A 317 8.75 5.30 -13.57
C ILE A 317 9.08 6.02 -14.88
N GLU A 318 9.21 5.27 -15.98
CA GLU A 318 9.50 5.79 -17.32
C GLU A 318 8.45 6.85 -17.74
N PHE A 319 7.16 6.56 -17.50
CA PHE A 319 6.06 7.49 -17.78
C PHE A 319 6.16 8.82 -17.01
N ARG A 320 6.84 8.81 -15.85
CA ARG A 320 6.98 9.98 -14.98
C ARG A 320 8.33 10.68 -15.12
N GLN A 321 9.34 9.99 -15.65
CA GLN A 321 10.64 10.58 -15.96
C GLN A 321 10.57 11.52 -17.16
N GLU A 322 9.69 11.26 -18.13
CA GLU A 322 9.48 12.14 -19.30
C GLU A 322 9.13 13.59 -18.92
N ASN A 323 8.35 13.74 -17.86
CA ASN A 323 7.93 15.05 -17.34
C ASN A 323 8.98 15.69 -16.40
N GLN A 324 10.13 15.03 -16.23
CA GLN A 324 11.25 15.44 -15.40
C GLN A 324 10.93 15.65 -13.91
N GLU A 325 9.80 15.18 -13.35
CA GLU A 325 9.53 15.35 -11.90
C GLU A 325 10.30 14.41 -10.97
N ALA A 326 10.83 13.30 -11.47
CA ALA A 326 11.39 12.22 -10.65
C ALA A 326 12.77 12.59 -10.09
N VAL A 327 12.88 12.82 -8.77
CA VAL A 327 14.13 13.20 -8.09
C VAL A 327 14.86 12.00 -7.51
N GLY A 328 14.16 11.13 -6.78
CA GLY A 328 14.78 9.99 -6.10
C GLY A 328 13.75 8.97 -5.61
N GLY A 329 14.13 7.70 -5.62
CA GLY A 329 13.28 6.58 -5.21
C GLY A 329 14.05 5.67 -4.27
N PHE A 330 13.55 5.49 -3.05
CA PHE A 330 14.28 4.84 -1.98
C PHE A 330 13.44 3.80 -1.24
N PHE A 331 14.09 2.81 -0.64
CA PHE A 331 13.44 1.83 0.22
C PHE A 331 14.22 1.59 1.52
N SER A 332 13.50 1.42 2.62
CA SER A 332 14.11 1.34 3.96
C SER A 332 14.84 0.02 4.18
N GLN A 333 16.08 0.10 4.64
CA GLN A 333 16.86 -1.03 5.19
C GLN A 333 16.79 -1.07 6.71
N ILE A 334 16.92 0.08 7.38
CA ILE A 334 16.88 0.20 8.85
C ILE A 334 15.91 1.32 9.25
N GLY A 335 15.14 1.09 10.31
CA GLY A 335 14.04 1.96 10.74
C GLY A 335 12.68 1.35 10.39
N SER A 336 11.77 2.13 9.80
CA SER A 336 10.45 1.62 9.37
C SER A 336 10.59 0.72 8.14
N LEU A 337 10.61 -0.59 8.36
CA LEU A 337 10.76 -1.60 7.31
C LEU A 337 9.56 -1.59 6.35
N TYR A 338 9.77 -2.17 5.17
CA TYR A 338 8.79 -2.21 4.07
C TYR A 338 8.27 -0.84 3.65
N THR A 339 9.00 0.24 3.96
CA THR A 339 8.64 1.59 3.56
C THR A 339 9.43 2.00 2.32
N VAL A 340 8.71 2.55 1.34
CA VAL A 340 9.26 3.15 0.13
C VAL A 340 9.02 4.65 0.15
N HIS A 341 10.01 5.42 -0.29
CA HIS A 341 9.97 6.87 -0.41
C HIS A 341 10.18 7.28 -1.85
N HIS A 342 9.25 8.03 -2.42
CA HIS A 342 9.44 8.71 -3.70
C HIS A 342 9.56 10.21 -3.45
N LEU A 343 10.64 10.80 -3.96
CA LEU A 343 10.88 12.23 -3.96
C LEU A 343 10.63 12.78 -5.36
N TRP A 344 9.74 13.76 -5.45
CA TRP A 344 9.36 14.45 -6.68
C TRP A 344 9.64 15.94 -6.54
N ALA A 345 9.93 16.62 -7.64
CA ALA A 345 10.06 18.08 -7.69
C ALA A 345 9.11 18.65 -8.75
N TYR A 346 8.50 19.78 -8.42
CA TYR A 346 7.61 20.52 -9.29
C TYR A 346 7.89 22.02 -9.13
N LYS A 347 7.56 22.80 -10.15
CA LYS A 347 7.65 24.26 -10.09
C LYS A 347 6.72 24.84 -9.02
N ASP A 348 5.50 24.32 -8.94
CA ASP A 348 4.43 24.81 -8.07
C ASP A 348 3.32 23.75 -7.90
N LEU A 349 2.29 24.05 -7.11
CA LEU A 349 1.19 23.12 -6.85
C LEU A 349 0.32 22.85 -8.10
N GLN A 350 0.21 23.82 -9.01
CA GLN A 350 -0.61 23.68 -10.22
C GLN A 350 0.08 22.77 -11.23
N SER A 351 1.38 22.97 -11.47
CA SER A 351 2.20 22.08 -12.30
C SER A 351 2.20 20.67 -11.73
N ARG A 352 2.28 20.51 -10.40
CA ARG A 352 2.10 19.20 -9.75
C ARG A 352 0.76 18.56 -10.09
N GLU A 353 -0.35 19.28 -10.00
CA GLU A 353 -1.67 18.75 -10.35
C GLU A 353 -1.74 18.34 -11.83
N ASN A 354 -1.33 19.24 -12.72
CA ASN A 354 -1.35 19.02 -14.16
C ASN A 354 -0.53 17.78 -14.55
N THR A 355 0.69 17.65 -14.04
CA THR A 355 1.60 16.52 -14.28
C THR A 355 1.03 15.21 -13.75
N ARG A 356 0.38 15.22 -12.58
CA ARG A 356 -0.24 14.00 -12.03
C ARG A 356 -1.48 13.58 -12.80
N ASN A 357 -2.25 14.53 -13.32
CA ASN A 357 -3.43 14.26 -14.12
C ASN A 357 -3.05 13.77 -15.53
N SER A 358 -1.99 14.31 -16.12
CA SER A 358 -1.49 13.86 -17.43
C SER A 358 -0.96 12.43 -17.39
N ALA A 359 -0.43 11.96 -16.26
CA ALA A 359 0.01 10.57 -16.11
C ALA A 359 -1.12 9.55 -16.37
N TRP A 360 -2.38 9.90 -16.07
CA TRP A 360 -3.54 9.02 -16.35
C TRP A 360 -3.87 8.88 -17.84
N GLN A 361 -3.31 9.74 -18.70
CA GLN A 361 -3.46 9.65 -20.15
C GLN A 361 -2.43 8.70 -20.77
N ARG A 362 -1.46 8.20 -19.99
CA ARG A 362 -0.44 7.25 -20.46
C ARG A 362 -0.96 5.82 -20.36
N GLU A 363 -0.82 5.07 -21.46
CA GLU A 363 -1.19 3.67 -21.52
C GLU A 363 -0.39 2.84 -20.50
N GLY A 364 -1.06 1.97 -19.74
CA GLY A 364 -0.43 1.11 -18.73
C GLY A 364 -0.27 1.74 -17.34
N TRP A 365 -0.47 3.06 -17.18
CA TRP A 365 -0.43 3.70 -15.86
C TRP A 365 -1.55 3.19 -14.94
N ASP A 366 -2.76 3.03 -15.47
CA ASP A 366 -3.91 2.49 -14.77
C ASP A 366 -3.68 1.06 -14.27
N GLU A 367 -3.03 0.22 -15.08
CA GLU A 367 -2.64 -1.14 -14.72
C GLU A 367 -1.65 -1.15 -13.54
N VAL A 368 -0.60 -0.30 -13.60
CA VAL A 368 0.36 -0.15 -12.49
C VAL A 368 -0.36 0.24 -11.21
N VAL A 369 -1.26 1.23 -11.27
CA VAL A 369 -2.02 1.66 -10.09
C VAL A 369 -2.89 0.52 -9.55
N TYR A 370 -3.58 -0.20 -10.44
CA TYR A 370 -4.44 -1.33 -10.06
C TYR A 370 -3.67 -2.44 -9.31
N TYR A 371 -2.45 -2.76 -9.74
CA TYR A 371 -1.65 -3.80 -9.08
C TYR A 371 -0.85 -3.33 -7.87
N THR A 372 -0.42 -2.06 -7.83
CA THR A 372 0.43 -1.55 -6.75
C THR A 372 -0.36 -1.08 -5.53
N VAL A 373 -1.53 -0.46 -5.70
CA VAL A 373 -2.34 0.07 -4.59
C VAL A 373 -2.73 -0.99 -3.57
N PRO A 374 -3.17 -2.21 -3.95
CA PRO A 374 -3.50 -3.25 -2.98
C PRO A 374 -2.33 -3.71 -2.10
N LEU A 375 -1.09 -3.50 -2.54
CA LEU A 375 0.14 -3.88 -1.83
C LEU A 375 0.51 -2.87 -0.73
N ILE A 376 -0.12 -1.69 -0.72
CA ILE A 376 0.14 -0.61 0.23
C ILE A 376 -0.79 -0.78 1.46
N GLN A 377 -0.23 -0.63 2.65
CA GLN A 377 -0.97 -0.58 3.92
C GLN A 377 -1.28 0.83 4.35
N HIS A 378 -0.29 1.72 4.25
CA HIS A 378 -0.40 3.13 4.57
C HIS A 378 0.36 3.95 3.54
N MET A 379 -0.16 5.12 3.20
CA MET A 379 0.52 6.07 2.33
C MET A 379 0.36 7.48 2.85
N GLU A 380 1.43 8.25 2.75
CA GLU A 380 1.49 9.64 3.14
C GLU A 380 2.11 10.45 1.99
N SER A 381 1.63 11.68 1.83
CA SER A 381 2.17 12.63 0.87
C SER A 381 2.46 13.93 1.60
N ARG A 382 3.66 14.46 1.41
CA ARG A 382 4.13 15.69 2.05
C ARG A 382 4.63 16.66 1.00
N ILE A 383 4.12 17.89 1.01
CA ILE A 383 4.68 18.98 0.20
C ILE A 383 5.68 19.71 1.07
N MET A 384 6.88 19.92 0.54
CA MET A 384 8.03 20.47 1.24
C MET A 384 8.64 21.62 0.44
N ILE A 385 9.14 22.61 1.15
CA ILE A 385 9.83 23.77 0.59
C ILE A 385 11.31 23.64 0.97
N PRO A 386 12.24 23.73 0.01
CA PRO A 386 13.67 23.65 0.31
C PRO A 386 14.09 24.83 1.18
N MET A 387 15.00 24.58 2.12
CA MET A 387 15.63 25.68 2.85
C MET A 387 16.59 26.44 1.93
N LYS A 388 16.88 27.71 2.25
CA LYS A 388 17.73 28.61 1.43
C LYS A 388 19.13 28.08 1.08
N ASN A 389 19.61 27.08 1.79
CA ASN A 389 20.93 26.47 1.63
C ASN A 389 20.84 24.98 1.29
N SER A 390 19.66 24.50 0.88
CA SER A 390 19.46 23.14 0.40
C SER A 390 20.19 22.94 -0.93
N PRO A 391 21.02 21.89 -1.09
CA PRO A 391 21.68 21.60 -2.37
C PRO A 391 20.69 21.29 -3.52
N LEU A 392 19.51 20.76 -3.17
CA LEU A 392 18.37 20.62 -4.08
C LEU A 392 17.44 21.83 -3.93
N MET A 393 17.87 23.01 -4.40
CA MET A 393 17.05 24.23 -4.43
C MET A 393 16.15 24.32 -5.66
#